data_AF-A0A2E0KVS4-F1
#
_entry.id   AF-A0A2E0KVS4-F1
#
_cell.length_a   1.000
_cell.length_b   1.000
_cell.length_c   1.000
_cell.angle_alpha   90.00
_cell.angle_beta   90.00
_cell.angle_gamma   90.00
#
_symmetry.space_group_name_H-M   'P 1'
#
loop_
_entity.id
_entity.type
_entity.pdbx_description
1 polymer ?
#
loop_
_entity_poly.entity_id
_entity_poly.type
_entity_poly.pdbx_seq_one_letter_code
_entity_poly.pdbx_strand_id
1 'polypeptide(L)'
;MLRKHLILTVFALLLGIIGTNVMADSRINVVHHFGGDALFCDEELGCWALNMDGERLWEVDQATIDAAMTAACDSSAAQQVEAGQGTYGPMTLEVNCYGEDGASVKLIGYDEHGKPNEMLFAPNYTPVNAPASSLPQCQINLHHYKLHSHDGIHYDAGYDVFTTDGSMRPGDFQYWTSSNPGLPSCAVRIV
;
A
#
# COMPACT_ATOMS: atom_id res chain seq x y z
N MET A 1 -19.95 -32.48 46.34
CA MET A 1 -20.24 -31.34 45.43
C MET A 1 -19.01 -30.54 45.00
N LEU A 2 -17.90 -30.50 45.77
CA LEU A 2 -16.70 -29.70 45.47
C LEU A 2 -15.97 -30.01 44.13
N ARG A 3 -15.93 -31.27 43.68
CA ARG A 3 -15.18 -31.67 42.47
C ARG A 3 -15.73 -31.13 41.14
N LYS A 4 -17.03 -30.83 41.06
CA LYS A 4 -17.66 -30.35 39.81
C LYS A 4 -17.36 -28.87 39.54
N HIS A 5 -17.18 -28.06 40.59
CA HIS A 5 -16.83 -26.66 40.43
C HIS A 5 -15.37 -26.45 40.03
N LEU A 6 -14.44 -27.27 40.54
CA LEU A 6 -13.03 -27.20 40.19
C LEU A 6 -12.77 -27.41 38.68
N ILE A 7 -13.48 -28.37 38.07
CA ILE A 7 -13.32 -28.68 36.63
C ILE A 7 -13.83 -27.53 35.74
N LEU A 8 -14.95 -26.90 36.13
CA LEU A 8 -15.52 -25.76 35.41
C LEU A 8 -14.62 -24.52 35.49
N THR A 9 -13.92 -24.30 36.60
CA THR A 9 -13.01 -23.15 36.75
C THR A 9 -11.73 -23.32 35.91
N VAL A 10 -11.18 -24.54 35.82
CA VAL A 10 -9.99 -24.82 35.00
C VAL A 10 -10.30 -24.68 33.51
N PHE A 11 -11.49 -25.09 33.06
CA PHE A 11 -11.89 -24.94 31.65
C PHE A 11 -12.11 -23.47 31.27
N ALA A 12 -12.68 -22.65 32.16
CA ALA A 12 -12.84 -21.22 31.92
C ALA A 12 -11.50 -20.47 31.87
N LEU A 13 -10.49 -20.91 32.64
CA LEU A 13 -9.15 -20.32 32.62
C LEU A 13 -8.38 -20.66 31.32
N LEU A 14 -8.58 -21.86 30.78
CA LEU A 14 -7.98 -22.30 29.51
C LEU A 14 -8.57 -21.59 28.28
N LEU A 15 -9.84 -21.18 28.32
CA LEU A 15 -10.44 -20.37 27.24
C LEU A 15 -10.00 -18.89 27.26
N GLY A 16 -9.49 -18.38 28.38
CA GLY A 16 -9.11 -16.98 28.54
C GLY A 16 -7.80 -16.56 27.86
N ILE A 17 -7.02 -17.51 27.31
CA ILE A 17 -5.68 -17.25 26.72
C ILE A 17 -5.72 -17.27 25.19
N ILE A 18 -6.90 -17.27 24.56
CA ILE A 18 -6.99 -16.99 23.12
C ILE A 18 -6.99 -15.46 22.94
N GLY A 19 -5.87 -14.84 23.35
CA GLY A 19 -5.57 -13.48 22.96
C GLY A 19 -5.36 -13.49 21.46
N THR A 20 -6.31 -12.94 20.70
CA THR A 20 -6.12 -12.65 19.30
C THR A 20 -5.06 -11.56 19.20
N ASN A 21 -3.79 -11.96 19.16
CA ASN A 21 -2.76 -11.13 18.56
C ASN A 21 -3.13 -11.06 17.08
N VAL A 22 -4.01 -10.13 16.76
CA VAL A 22 -4.13 -9.60 15.40
C VAL A 22 -2.76 -8.98 15.17
N MET A 23 -1.83 -9.78 14.62
CA MET A 23 -0.53 -9.28 14.24
C MET A 23 -0.82 -8.11 13.32
N ALA A 24 -0.34 -6.92 13.71
CA ALA A 24 -0.36 -5.80 12.81
C ALA A 24 0.29 -6.25 11.50
N ASP A 25 -0.40 -6.00 10.39
CA ASP A 25 0.12 -6.32 9.06
C ASP A 25 1.47 -5.62 8.89
N SER A 26 2.55 -6.39 9.01
CA SER A 26 3.92 -5.90 9.02
C SER A 26 4.50 -5.75 7.61
N ARG A 27 3.66 -5.87 6.57
CA ARG A 27 4.05 -5.60 5.20
C ARG A 27 4.41 -4.12 5.04
N ILE A 28 5.45 -3.84 4.29
CA ILE A 28 5.88 -2.46 4.00
C ILE A 28 5.13 -1.91 2.79
N ASN A 29 4.73 -2.79 1.86
CA ASN A 29 4.07 -2.43 0.61
C ASN A 29 2.54 -2.35 0.69
N VAL A 30 1.98 -1.97 1.85
CA VAL A 30 0.51 -1.94 2.07
C VAL A 30 -0.23 -1.08 1.04
N VAL A 31 0.41 -0.03 0.51
CA VAL A 31 -0.20 0.92 -0.43
C VAL A 31 0.15 0.66 -1.90
N HIS A 32 1.14 -0.20 -2.17
CA HIS A 32 1.60 -0.50 -3.52
C HIS A 32 1.16 -1.90 -3.93
N HIS A 33 0.49 -2.00 -5.08
CA HIS A 33 0.01 -3.30 -5.58
C HIS A 33 1.09 -3.99 -6.40
N PHE A 34 1.54 -5.16 -5.93
CA PHE A 34 2.45 -6.05 -6.65
C PHE A 34 1.74 -7.38 -6.94
N GLY A 35 0.48 -7.32 -7.38
CA GLY A 35 -0.34 -8.50 -7.67
C GLY A 35 -0.69 -9.37 -6.46
N GLY A 36 -0.55 -8.83 -5.25
CA GLY A 36 -0.74 -9.56 -4.00
C GLY A 36 0.55 -10.04 -3.34
N ASP A 37 1.71 -9.85 -3.97
CA ASP A 37 3.00 -10.14 -3.34
C ASP A 37 3.22 -9.20 -2.15
N ALA A 38 3.64 -9.77 -1.02
CA ALA A 38 3.83 -9.10 0.25
C ALA A 38 5.33 -8.91 0.52
N LEU A 39 5.79 -7.66 0.67
CA LEU A 39 7.17 -7.36 1.05
C LEU A 39 7.26 -7.13 2.56
N PHE A 40 8.19 -7.85 3.19
CA PHE A 40 8.59 -7.66 4.57
C PHE A 40 10.08 -7.32 4.60
N CYS A 41 10.47 -6.38 5.46
CA CYS A 41 11.88 -6.13 5.74
C CYS A 41 12.10 -5.90 7.23
N ASP A 42 13.27 -6.27 7.69
CA ASP A 42 13.70 -6.19 9.08
C ASP A 42 15.20 -5.81 9.12
N GLU A 43 15.58 -4.92 10.03
CA GLU A 43 16.96 -4.41 10.13
C GLU A 43 17.97 -5.46 10.61
N GLU A 44 17.53 -6.62 11.09
CA GLU A 44 18.40 -7.74 11.47
C GLU A 44 18.48 -8.79 10.35
N LEU A 45 17.36 -9.10 9.69
CA LEU A 45 17.28 -10.19 8.72
C LEU A 45 17.44 -9.75 7.25
N GLY A 46 16.93 -8.56 6.89
CA GLY A 46 16.86 -8.10 5.51
C GLY A 46 15.43 -8.12 4.97
N CYS A 47 15.26 -8.29 3.66
CA CYS A 47 13.96 -8.24 2.99
C CYS A 47 13.57 -9.59 2.39
N TRP A 48 12.30 -9.95 2.44
CA TRP A 48 11.74 -11.09 1.71
C TRP A 48 10.37 -10.76 1.14
N ALA A 49 10.03 -11.37 0.00
CA ALA A 49 8.67 -11.32 -0.52
C ALA A 49 8.00 -12.69 -0.50
N LEU A 50 6.71 -12.66 -0.16
CA LEU A 50 5.81 -13.82 -0.17
C LEU A 50 4.73 -13.62 -1.21
N ASN A 51 4.26 -14.69 -1.85
CA ASN A 51 3.04 -14.63 -2.65
C ASN A 51 1.79 -14.60 -1.74
N MET A 52 0.60 -14.54 -2.37
CA MET A 52 -0.69 -14.51 -1.66
C MET A 52 -0.98 -15.76 -0.81
N ASP A 53 -0.32 -16.88 -1.10
CA ASP A 53 -0.42 -18.14 -0.35
C ASP A 53 0.59 -18.21 0.82
N GLY A 54 1.45 -17.19 0.96
CA GLY A 54 2.50 -17.12 1.97
C GLY A 54 3.78 -17.87 1.59
N GLU A 55 3.92 -18.31 0.35
CA GLU A 55 5.14 -18.96 -0.14
C GLU A 55 6.21 -17.91 -0.43
N ARG A 56 7.45 -18.18 0.01
CA ARG A 56 8.57 -17.27 -0.20
C ARG A 56 9.02 -17.29 -1.65
N LEU A 57 9.00 -16.12 -2.28
CA LEU A 57 9.39 -15.91 -3.67
C LEU A 57 10.87 -15.58 -3.79
N TRP A 58 11.36 -14.69 -2.92
CA TRP A 58 12.76 -14.27 -2.86
C TRP A 58 13.09 -13.64 -1.52
N GLU A 59 14.39 -13.49 -1.24
CA GLU A 59 14.95 -12.99 0.01
C GLU A 59 16.30 -12.34 -0.27
N VAL A 60 16.62 -11.27 0.45
CA VAL A 60 17.88 -10.52 0.39
C VAL A 60 18.32 -10.24 1.82
N ASP A 61 19.47 -10.79 2.22
CA ASP A 61 20.02 -10.60 3.57
C ASP A 61 20.37 -9.13 3.85
N GLN A 62 20.19 -8.67 5.09
CA GLN A 62 20.52 -7.30 5.49
C GLN A 62 21.97 -6.92 5.15
N ALA A 63 22.92 -7.83 5.35
CA ALA A 63 24.33 -7.57 5.06
C ALA A 63 24.57 -7.22 3.58
N THR A 64 23.80 -7.80 2.66
CA THR A 64 23.86 -7.50 1.22
C THR A 64 23.31 -6.11 0.94
N ILE A 65 22.20 -5.73 1.60
CA ILE A 65 21.60 -4.39 1.49
C ILE A 65 22.57 -3.33 2.02
N ASP A 66 23.19 -3.56 3.18
CA ASP A 66 24.16 -2.66 3.79
C ASP A 66 25.41 -2.46 2.92
N ALA A 67 25.93 -3.55 2.33
CA ALA A 67 27.06 -3.49 1.42
C ALA A 67 26.74 -2.67 0.16
N ALA A 68 25.56 -2.89 -0.42
CA ALA A 68 25.10 -2.11 -1.57
C ALA A 68 24.86 -0.64 -1.21
N MET A 69 24.34 -0.35 -0.02
CA MET A 69 24.12 1.02 0.46
C MET A 69 25.45 1.75 0.64
N THR A 70 26.45 1.08 1.22
CA THR A 70 27.82 1.61 1.36
C THR A 70 28.41 1.93 -0.01
N ALA A 71 28.29 1.01 -0.97
CA ALA A 71 28.75 1.22 -2.34
C ALA A 71 28.00 2.38 -3.04
N ALA A 72 26.70 2.54 -2.78
CA ALA A 72 25.91 3.64 -3.33
C ALA A 72 26.38 5.00 -2.79
N CYS A 73 26.67 5.07 -1.49
CA CYS A 73 27.22 6.27 -0.86
C CYS A 73 28.62 6.60 -1.40
N ASP A 74 29.51 5.60 -1.49
CA ASP A 74 30.89 5.80 -1.96
C ASP A 74 30.97 6.23 -3.42
N SER A 75 30.10 5.70 -4.27
CA SER A 75 30.08 5.97 -5.71
C SER A 75 29.20 7.15 -6.11
N SER A 76 28.31 7.62 -5.22
CA SER A 76 27.24 8.57 -5.56
C SER A 76 26.39 8.10 -6.76
N ALA A 77 26.21 6.78 -6.88
CA ALA A 77 25.45 6.12 -7.94
C ALA A 77 24.58 4.99 -7.36
N ALA A 78 23.34 4.86 -7.82
CA ALA A 78 22.38 3.92 -7.30
C ALA A 78 22.91 2.51 -7.53
N GLN A 79 22.76 1.65 -6.52
CA GLN A 79 23.23 0.26 -6.59
C GLN A 79 22.02 -0.65 -6.63
N GLN A 80 21.99 -1.52 -7.62
CA GLN A 80 21.10 -2.66 -7.58
C GLN A 80 21.65 -3.64 -6.53
N VAL A 81 20.84 -3.97 -5.53
CA VAL A 81 21.21 -4.93 -4.49
C VAL A 81 21.12 -6.33 -5.06
N GLU A 82 19.93 -6.69 -5.56
CA GLU A 82 19.63 -8.02 -6.08
C GLU A 82 18.41 -7.99 -7.01
N ALA A 83 18.29 -9.01 -7.86
CA ALA A 83 17.10 -9.29 -8.65
C ALA A 83 16.49 -10.64 -8.22
N GLY A 84 15.20 -10.63 -7.92
CA GLY A 84 14.39 -11.80 -7.62
C GLY A 84 13.27 -12.01 -8.65
N GLN A 85 12.40 -12.98 -8.36
CA GLN A 85 11.24 -13.27 -9.19
C GLN A 85 9.98 -13.18 -8.32
N GLY A 86 9.13 -12.19 -8.62
CA GLY A 86 7.78 -12.09 -8.07
C GLY A 86 6.80 -12.99 -8.80
N THR A 87 5.56 -13.03 -8.34
CA THR A 87 4.49 -13.87 -8.94
C THR A 87 4.24 -13.50 -10.40
N TYR A 88 4.32 -12.21 -10.74
CA TYR A 88 3.96 -11.70 -12.08
C TYR A 88 5.12 -11.15 -12.90
N GLY A 89 6.35 -11.18 -12.37
CA GLY A 89 7.50 -10.64 -13.08
C GLY A 89 8.73 -10.51 -12.20
N PRO A 90 9.87 -10.11 -12.80
CA PRO A 90 11.09 -9.89 -12.04
C PRO A 90 10.89 -8.78 -11.00
N MET A 91 11.52 -8.95 -9.85
CA MET A 91 11.58 -7.95 -8.79
C MET A 91 13.01 -7.49 -8.62
N THR A 92 13.22 -6.20 -8.33
CA THR A 92 14.56 -5.64 -8.11
C THR A 92 14.54 -4.77 -6.86
N LEU A 93 15.54 -4.95 -6.00
CA LEU A 93 15.83 -4.01 -4.91
C LEU A 93 16.99 -3.12 -5.34
N GLU A 94 16.78 -1.82 -5.27
CA GLU A 94 17.82 -0.81 -5.49
C GLU A 94 18.01 0.00 -4.20
N VAL A 95 19.23 0.44 -3.95
CA VAL A 95 19.55 1.38 -2.89
C VAL A 95 20.17 2.63 -3.48
N ASN A 96 19.84 3.75 -2.85
CA ASN A 96 20.33 5.05 -3.25
C ASN A 96 20.75 5.83 -2.01
N CYS A 97 21.87 6.56 -2.09
CA CYS A 97 22.40 7.40 -1.03
C CYS A 97 22.44 8.90 -1.41
N TYR A 98 21.95 9.24 -2.61
CA TYR A 98 21.92 10.59 -3.14
C TYR A 98 20.55 10.89 -3.75
N GLY A 99 19.98 12.05 -3.43
CA GLY A 99 18.66 12.44 -3.89
C GLY A 99 18.00 13.38 -2.90
N GLU A 100 16.85 13.94 -3.29
CA GLU A 100 16.07 14.82 -2.42
C GLU A 100 15.58 14.08 -1.16
N ASP A 101 15.38 12.77 -1.27
CA ASP A 101 14.92 11.90 -0.19
C ASP A 101 16.07 11.34 0.69
N GLY A 102 17.33 11.61 0.34
CA GLY A 102 18.50 11.06 1.04
C GLY A 102 18.71 9.56 0.79
N ALA A 103 19.23 8.86 1.81
CA ALA A 103 19.41 7.41 1.75
C ALA A 103 18.05 6.69 1.69
N SER A 104 17.86 5.82 0.72
CA SER A 104 16.58 5.17 0.43
C SER A 104 16.76 3.80 -0.21
N VAL A 105 15.73 2.97 -0.06
CA VAL A 105 15.60 1.66 -0.68
C VAL A 105 14.40 1.71 -1.60
N LYS A 106 14.54 1.17 -2.81
CA LYS A 106 13.49 1.14 -3.83
C LYS A 106 13.23 -0.30 -4.24
N LEU A 107 11.97 -0.72 -4.15
CA LEU A 107 11.51 -1.96 -4.76
C LEU A 107 10.87 -1.65 -6.11
N ILE A 108 11.24 -2.40 -7.15
CA ILE A 108 10.59 -2.41 -8.46
C ILE A 108 10.04 -3.82 -8.69
N GLY A 109 8.80 -3.93 -9.15
CA GLY A 109 8.13 -5.20 -9.44
C GLY A 109 6.95 -5.02 -10.39
N TYR A 110 6.14 -6.08 -10.55
CA TYR A 110 5.01 -6.09 -11.49
C TYR A 110 3.71 -6.52 -10.80
N ASP A 111 2.59 -5.98 -11.25
CA ASP A 111 1.25 -6.43 -10.84
C ASP A 111 0.67 -7.53 -11.74
N GLU A 112 -0.55 -7.98 -11.44
CA GLU A 112 -1.27 -9.04 -12.14
C GLU A 112 -1.60 -8.72 -13.62
N HIS A 113 -1.41 -7.48 -14.03
CA HIS A 113 -1.56 -7.02 -15.40
C HIS A 113 -0.22 -6.83 -16.12
N GLY A 114 0.89 -7.18 -15.47
CA GLY A 114 2.24 -6.97 -15.99
C GLY A 114 2.64 -5.51 -16.04
N LYS A 115 1.97 -4.62 -15.28
CA LYS A 115 2.34 -3.22 -15.16
C LYS A 115 3.43 -3.09 -14.09
N PRO A 116 4.53 -2.35 -14.37
CA PRO A 116 5.56 -2.12 -13.38
C PRO A 116 5.03 -1.19 -12.28
N ASN A 117 5.36 -1.50 -11.04
CA ASN A 117 5.14 -0.65 -9.87
C ASN A 117 6.47 -0.46 -9.14
N GLU A 118 6.61 0.70 -8.50
CA GLU A 118 7.77 1.03 -7.69
C GLU A 118 7.35 1.60 -6.33
N MET A 119 8.17 1.35 -5.31
CA MET A 119 7.99 1.86 -3.96
C MET A 119 9.35 2.27 -3.39
N LEU A 120 9.45 3.50 -2.89
CA LEU A 120 10.64 4.03 -2.23
C LEU A 120 10.39 4.12 -0.72
N PHE A 121 11.26 3.52 0.10
CA PHE A 121 11.14 3.49 1.55
C PHE A 121 12.48 3.81 2.23
N ALA A 122 12.41 4.19 3.51
CA ALA A 122 13.60 4.52 4.28
C ALA A 122 14.46 3.26 4.58
N PRO A 123 15.78 3.41 4.80
CA PRO A 123 16.68 2.27 5.10
C PRO A 123 16.34 1.53 6.40
N ASN A 124 15.59 2.16 7.30
CA ASN A 124 15.06 1.54 8.52
C ASN A 124 13.69 0.86 8.29
N TYR A 125 13.31 0.67 7.02
CA TYR A 125 12.10 -0.04 6.63
C TYR A 125 10.78 0.53 7.15
N THR A 126 10.78 1.81 7.53
CA THR A 126 9.55 2.49 7.95
C THR A 126 8.53 2.44 6.80
N PRO A 127 7.31 1.91 7.03
CA PRO A 127 6.31 1.78 5.98
C PRO A 127 6.00 3.11 5.29
N VAL A 128 5.89 3.05 3.96
CA VAL A 128 5.51 4.19 3.14
C VAL A 128 3.99 4.26 3.19
N ASN A 129 3.50 5.03 4.15
CA ASN A 129 2.07 5.28 4.24
C ASN A 129 1.68 6.23 3.11
N ALA A 130 0.58 5.93 2.42
CA ALA A 130 -0.08 6.92 1.59
C ALA A 130 -0.30 8.18 2.46
N PRO A 131 -0.08 9.39 1.93
CA PRO A 131 -0.33 10.60 2.70
C PRO A 131 -1.73 10.47 3.28
N ALA A 132 -1.84 10.63 4.61
CA ALA A 132 -3.13 10.58 5.28
C ALA A 132 -4.04 11.55 4.51
N SER A 133 -5.05 10.99 3.84
CA SER A 133 -5.95 11.79 3.02
C SER A 133 -6.60 12.80 3.96
N SER A 134 -6.13 14.05 3.94
CA SER A 134 -6.65 15.13 4.78
C SER A 134 -8.04 15.56 4.32
N LEU A 135 -8.48 15.05 3.18
CA LEU A 135 -9.83 15.19 2.69
C LEU A 135 -10.68 14.03 3.21
N PRO A 136 -11.84 14.30 3.83
CA PRO A 136 -12.78 13.24 4.18
C PRO A 136 -13.06 12.41 2.91
N GLN A 137 -12.94 11.09 3.00
CA GLN A 137 -13.31 10.22 1.89
C GLN A 137 -14.81 9.95 1.98
N CYS A 138 -15.55 10.38 0.98
CA CYS A 138 -16.95 10.04 0.83
C CYS A 138 -17.05 8.77 -0.03
N GLN A 139 -17.52 7.67 0.55
CA GLN A 139 -17.86 6.48 -0.24
C GLN A 139 -19.24 6.70 -0.87
N ILE A 140 -19.28 6.96 -2.19
CA ILE A 140 -20.54 7.07 -2.92
C ILE A 140 -20.87 5.69 -3.49
N ASN A 141 -21.95 5.09 -2.99
CA ASN A 141 -22.41 3.79 -3.44
C ASN A 141 -23.36 3.98 -4.64
N LEU A 142 -22.82 3.94 -5.85
CA LEU A 142 -23.58 4.15 -7.09
C LEU A 142 -24.20 2.83 -7.57
N HIS A 143 -25.22 2.33 -6.88
CA HIS A 143 -25.85 1.07 -7.30
C HIS A 143 -26.58 1.16 -8.66
N HIS A 144 -26.97 2.34 -9.15
CA HIS A 144 -27.88 2.49 -10.29
C HIS A 144 -27.66 3.73 -11.19
N TYR A 145 -26.43 4.26 -11.34
CA TYR A 145 -26.23 5.46 -12.17
C TYR A 145 -25.32 5.21 -13.37
N LYS A 146 -25.72 5.78 -14.51
CA LYS A 146 -24.96 5.81 -15.76
C LYS A 146 -24.32 7.19 -15.87
N LEU A 147 -22.99 7.28 -15.78
CA LEU A 147 -22.28 8.54 -16.02
C LEU A 147 -22.37 8.85 -17.52
N HIS A 148 -23.07 9.92 -17.87
CA HIS A 148 -23.05 10.49 -19.21
C HIS A 148 -21.98 11.59 -19.24
N SER A 149 -20.92 11.40 -20.03
CA SER A 149 -20.08 12.52 -20.48
C SER A 149 -20.95 13.39 -21.39
N HIS A 150 -21.13 14.67 -21.07
CA HIS A 150 -21.86 15.57 -21.95
C HIS A 150 -21.34 17.01 -21.98
N ASP A 151 -21.03 17.45 -23.19
CA ASP A 151 -20.83 18.84 -23.57
C ASP A 151 -22.17 19.61 -23.46
N GLY A 152 -22.41 20.17 -22.27
CA GLY A 152 -23.23 21.37 -22.06
C GLY A 152 -24.74 21.30 -22.34
N ILE A 153 -25.53 20.80 -21.37
CA ILE A 153 -26.91 21.29 -21.10
C ILE A 153 -27.19 21.19 -19.60
N HIS A 154 -27.64 22.29 -18.97
CA HIS A 154 -28.06 22.33 -17.57
C HIS A 154 -29.47 21.75 -17.36
N TYR A 155 -29.63 20.94 -16.31
CA TYR A 155 -30.94 20.59 -15.76
C TYR A 155 -31.04 21.04 -14.30
N ASP A 156 -32.16 21.69 -13.98
CA ASP A 156 -32.54 22.04 -12.60
C ASP A 156 -32.54 20.78 -11.74
N ALA A 157 -31.73 20.82 -10.67
CA ALA A 157 -31.42 19.75 -9.71
C ALA A 157 -30.44 18.64 -10.17
N GLY A 158 -29.61 18.90 -11.19
CA GLY A 158 -28.50 18.03 -11.59
C GLY A 158 -27.20 18.30 -10.82
N TYR A 159 -26.44 17.23 -10.52
CA TYR A 159 -25.07 17.33 -10.01
C TYR A 159 -24.11 17.44 -11.20
N ASP A 160 -23.30 18.49 -11.26
CA ASP A 160 -22.30 18.64 -12.31
C ASP A 160 -21.00 17.92 -11.93
N VAL A 161 -20.46 17.13 -12.87
CA VAL A 161 -19.15 16.48 -12.76
C VAL A 161 -18.22 17.14 -13.76
N PHE A 162 -17.21 17.84 -13.26
CA PHE A 162 -16.19 18.46 -14.11
C PHE A 162 -14.91 17.64 -14.04
N THR A 163 -14.28 17.45 -15.20
CA THR A 163 -12.87 17.01 -15.30
C THR A 163 -12.04 18.23 -15.68
N THR A 164 -10.83 18.36 -15.15
CA THR A 164 -9.99 19.54 -15.39
C THR A 164 -9.45 19.62 -16.83
N ASP A 165 -9.45 18.52 -17.59
CA ASP A 165 -8.88 18.46 -18.94
C ASP A 165 -9.72 17.67 -19.97
N GLY A 166 -10.94 17.25 -19.63
CA GLY A 166 -11.80 16.45 -20.52
C GLY A 166 -11.41 14.96 -20.61
N SER A 167 -10.34 14.53 -19.94
CA SER A 167 -9.96 13.13 -19.81
C SER A 167 -10.23 12.63 -18.38
N MET A 168 -10.77 11.43 -18.23
CA MET A 168 -11.03 10.84 -16.91
C MET A 168 -9.86 9.97 -16.47
N ARG A 169 -9.16 10.36 -15.40
CA ARG A 169 -8.18 9.55 -14.68
C ARG A 169 -8.72 9.15 -13.30
N PRO A 170 -8.26 8.03 -12.73
CA PRO A 170 -8.52 7.73 -11.32
C PRO A 170 -8.06 8.88 -10.42
N GLY A 171 -9.00 9.48 -9.68
CA GLY A 171 -8.74 10.65 -8.80
C GLY A 171 -9.35 11.98 -9.28
N ASP A 172 -9.88 12.06 -10.50
CA ASP A 172 -10.38 13.32 -11.08
C ASP A 172 -11.78 13.74 -10.61
N PHE A 173 -12.40 13.02 -9.67
CA PHE A 173 -13.73 13.37 -9.17
C PHE A 173 -13.66 14.46 -8.11
N GLN A 174 -14.20 15.63 -8.45
CA GLN A 174 -14.48 16.70 -7.50
C GLN A 174 -15.99 16.93 -7.44
N TYR A 175 -16.59 16.76 -6.27
CA TYR A 175 -18.00 17.11 -6.06
C TYR A 175 -18.14 18.43 -5.32
N TRP A 176 -19.18 19.17 -5.71
CA TRP A 176 -19.52 20.49 -5.18
C TRP A 176 -20.97 20.39 -4.69
N THR A 177 -21.25 20.81 -3.46
CA THR A 177 -22.63 20.96 -3.00
C THR A 177 -23.11 22.37 -3.35
N SER A 178 -24.40 22.53 -3.63
CA SER A 178 -25.01 23.85 -3.84
C SER A 178 -24.87 24.78 -2.62
N SER A 179 -24.56 24.22 -1.46
CA SER A 179 -24.27 24.95 -0.22
C SER A 179 -22.82 25.44 -0.08
N ASN A 180 -21.86 24.99 -0.90
CA ASN A 180 -20.47 25.44 -0.80
C ASN A 180 -19.70 25.34 -2.15
N PRO A 181 -19.97 26.26 -3.10
CA PRO A 181 -19.47 26.18 -4.47
C PRO A 181 -18.03 26.71 -4.62
N GLY A 182 -17.08 26.27 -3.78
CA GLY A 182 -15.70 26.77 -3.85
C GLY A 182 -14.61 25.81 -3.40
N LEU A 183 -14.96 24.65 -2.83
CA LEU A 183 -13.99 23.64 -2.38
C LEU A 183 -14.53 22.24 -2.68
N PRO A 184 -13.73 21.35 -3.31
CA PRO A 184 -14.13 19.96 -3.49
C PRO A 184 -14.35 19.34 -2.11
N SER A 185 -15.56 18.83 -1.88
CA SER A 185 -15.99 18.45 -0.54
C SER A 185 -15.59 17.01 -0.16
N CYS A 186 -15.30 16.13 -1.13
CA CYS A 186 -14.50 14.89 -1.00
C CYS A 186 -13.96 14.45 -2.37
N ALA A 187 -12.99 13.53 -2.36
CA ALA A 187 -12.58 12.74 -3.53
C ALA A 187 -13.44 11.46 -3.65
N VAL A 188 -13.89 11.12 -4.87
CA VAL A 188 -14.60 9.86 -5.15
C VAL A 188 -13.61 8.83 -5.66
N ARG A 189 -13.62 7.64 -5.07
CA ARG A 189 -12.85 6.48 -5.54
C ARG A 189 -13.81 5.54 -6.27
N ILE A 190 -13.52 5.23 -7.54
CA ILE A 190 -14.16 4.09 -8.22
C ILE A 190 -13.49 2.83 -7.67
N VAL A 191 -14.29 1.96 -7.05
CA VAL A 191 -13.92 0.60 -6.65
C VAL A 191 -14.49 -0.39 -7.66
#